data_AF-A0A1G0BXW6-F1
#
_entry.id   AF-A0A1G0BXW6-F1
#
_cell.length_a   1.000
_cell.length_b   1.000
_cell.length_c   1.000
_cell.angle_alpha   90.00
_cell.angle_beta   90.00
_cell.angle_gamma   90.00
#
_symmetry.space_group_name_H-M   'P 1'
#
loop_
_entity.id
_entity.type
_entity.pdbx_description
1 polymer ?
#
loop_
_entity_poly.entity_id
_entity_poly.type
_entity_poly.pdbx_seq_one_letter_code
_entity_poly.pdbx_strand_id
1 'polypeptide(L)' 'MVDLNRMNFHTSMDFATRMRNLSKITPKKEMVAIMSNEYAKISNESEAIVFETMWQFTQEFQAKIIRKKNLKKKLKFWKK' A
#
# COMPACT_ATOMS: atom_id res chain seq x y z
N MET A 1 3.88 11.34 -6.80
CA MET A 1 5.04 11.41 -7.71
C MET A 1 5.99 10.29 -7.33
N VAL A 2 6.31 9.39 -8.25
CA VAL A 2 7.27 8.31 -8.02
C VAL A 2 8.65 8.84 -8.43
N ASP A 3 9.61 8.79 -7.51
CA ASP A 3 11.00 9.19 -7.78
C ASP A 3 11.77 7.96 -8.27
N LEU A 4 12.02 7.88 -9.58
CA LEU A 4 12.70 6.75 -10.23
C LEU A 4 14.14 6.57 -9.75
N ASN A 5 14.81 7.66 -9.32
CA ASN A 5 16.21 7.63 -8.87
C ASN A 5 16.36 7.02 -7.47
N ARG A 6 15.26 6.73 -6.78
CA ARG A 6 15.24 6.04 -5.47
C ARG A 6 14.60 4.65 -5.55
N MET A 7 14.24 4.18 -6.74
CA MET A 7 13.64 2.87 -6.92
C MET A 7 14.71 1.80 -7.08
N ASN A 8 14.48 0.66 -6.43
CA ASN A 8 15.22 -0.57 -6.70
C ASN A 8 14.36 -1.42 -7.63
N PHE A 9 14.83 -1.60 -8.86
CA PHE A 9 14.17 -2.47 -9.83
C PHE A 9 14.63 -3.91 -9.58
N HIS A 10 13.70 -4.76 -9.19
CA HIS A 10 13.96 -6.16 -8.95
C HIS A 10 13.63 -6.96 -10.22
N THR A 11 14.51 -7.89 -10.60
CA THR A 11 14.26 -8.82 -11.72
C THR A 11 13.08 -9.74 -11.43
N SER A 12 12.92 -10.13 -10.16
CA SER A 12 11.76 -10.86 -9.65
C SER A 12 11.37 -10.32 -8.28
N MET A 13 10.08 -10.34 -7.97
CA MET A 13 9.53 -9.84 -6.71
C MET A 13 8.46 -10.81 -6.22
N ASP A 14 8.51 -11.15 -4.93
CA ASP A 14 7.53 -12.03 -4.31
C ASP A 14 6.14 -11.36 -4.24
N PHE A 15 5.10 -12.18 -4.21
CA PHE A 15 3.71 -11.71 -4.19
C PHE A 15 3.44 -10.72 -3.05
N ALA A 16 3.92 -11.02 -1.83
CA ALA A 16 3.65 -10.17 -0.66
C ALA A 16 4.33 -8.79 -0.82
N THR A 17 5.56 -8.73 -1.32
CA THR A 17 6.24 -7.45 -1.60
C THR A 17 5.52 -6.66 -2.72
N ARG A 18 5.05 -7.33 -3.77
CA ARG A 18 4.23 -6.70 -4.83
C ARG A 18 2.98 -6.06 -4.23
N MET A 19 2.23 -6.80 -3.41
CA MET A 19 1.03 -6.30 -2.73
C MET A 19 1.32 -5.15 -1.77
N ARG A 20 2.43 -5.22 -1.02
CA ARG A 20 2.87 -4.17 -0.10
C ARG A 20 3.30 -2.89 -0.81
N ASN A 21 3.74 -2.98 -2.06
CA ASN A 21 4.04 -1.80 -2.88
C ASN A 21 2.75 -1.16 -3.41
N LEU A 22 1.82 -1.97 -3.93
CA LEU A 22 0.52 -1.48 -4.42
C LEU A 22 -0.34 -0.88 -3.31
N SER A 23 -0.28 -1.40 -2.08
CA SER A 23 -1.07 -0.91 -0.95
C SER A 23 -0.79 0.54 -0.54
N LYS A 24 0.29 1.14 -1.05
CA LYS A 24 0.66 2.54 -0.78
C LYS A 24 -0.01 3.52 -1.74
N ILE A 25 -0.66 3.05 -2.80
CA ILE A 25 -1.22 3.89 -3.88
C ILE A 25 -2.48 4.62 -3.42
N THR A 26 -3.40 3.92 -2.76
CA THR A 26 -4.72 4.47 -2.41
C THR A 26 -5.23 3.93 -1.07
N PRO A 27 -5.87 4.77 -0.23
CA PRO A 27 -6.57 4.31 0.97
C PRO A 27 -8.00 3.81 0.71
N LYS A 28 -8.54 3.98 -0.51
CA LYS A 28 -9.96 3.73 -0.81
C LYS A 28 -10.19 2.26 -1.18
N LYS A 29 -11.10 1.59 -0.47
CA LYS A 29 -11.43 0.17 -0.69
C LYS A 29 -11.90 -0.12 -2.13
N GLU A 30 -12.76 0.74 -2.68
CA GLU A 30 -13.25 0.63 -4.06
C GLU A 30 -12.12 0.65 -5.09
N MET A 31 -11.15 1.55 -4.90
CA MET A 31 -9.98 1.63 -5.78
C MET A 31 -9.10 0.38 -5.65
N VAL A 32 -8.97 -0.18 -4.44
CA VAL A 32 -8.25 -1.45 -4.22
C VAL A 32 -8.95 -2.60 -4.93
N ALA A 33 -10.28 -2.63 -4.98
CA ALA A 33 -11.04 -3.64 -5.73
C ALA A 33 -10.73 -3.56 -7.24
N ILE A 34 -10.82 -2.36 -7.83
CA ILE A 34 -10.49 -2.14 -9.25
C ILE A 34 -9.04 -2.55 -9.54
N MET A 35 -8.09 -2.11 -8.70
CA MET A 35 -6.68 -2.47 -8.86
C MET A 35 -6.45 -3.99 -8.76
N SER A 36 -7.18 -4.66 -7.87
CA SER A 36 -7.02 -6.11 -7.67
C SER A 36 -7.54 -6.90 -8.88
N ASN A 37 -8.68 -6.49 -9.45
CA ASN A 37 -9.21 -7.08 -10.67
C ASN A 37 -8.23 -6.93 -11.84
N GLU A 38 -7.69 -5.72 -12.06
CA GLU A 38 -6.74 -5.50 -13.16
C GLU A 38 -5.40 -6.19 -12.92
N TYR A 39 -4.91 -6.21 -11.67
CA TYR A 39 -3.65 -6.84 -11.35
C TYR A 39 -3.72 -8.37 -11.50
N ALA A 40 -4.81 -8.99 -11.06
CA ALA A 40 -5.03 -10.43 -11.16
C ALA A 40 -4.94 -10.95 -12.61
N LYS A 41 -5.49 -10.19 -13.58
CA LYS A 41 -5.41 -10.51 -15.01
C LYS A 41 -3.97 -10.54 -15.53
N ILE A 42 -3.11 -9.65 -15.03
CA ILE A 42 -1.71 -9.51 -15.47
C ILE A 42 -0.81 -10.51 -14.76
N SER A 43 -1.05 -10.76 -13.46
CA SER A 43 -0.21 -11.63 -12.65
C SER A 43 -0.63 -13.10 -12.69
N ASN A 44 -1.78 -13.41 -13.30
CA ASN A 44 -2.37 -14.75 -13.32
C ASN A 44 -2.65 -15.31 -11.91
N GLU A 45 -2.99 -14.42 -10.98
CA GLU A 45 -3.32 -14.73 -9.57
C GLU A 45 -4.84 -14.63 -9.36
N SER A 46 -5.35 -15.18 -8.27
CA SER A 46 -6.77 -14.99 -7.90
C SER A 46 -7.04 -13.56 -7.45
N GLU A 47 -8.05 -12.92 -8.03
CA GLU A 47 -8.51 -11.57 -7.64
C GLU A 47 -8.82 -11.48 -6.14
N ALA A 48 -9.47 -12.51 -5.58
CA ALA A 48 -9.82 -12.53 -4.17
C ALA A 48 -8.56 -12.48 -3.27
N ILE A 49 -7.54 -13.26 -3.61
CA ILE A 49 -6.27 -13.32 -2.86
C ILE A 49 -5.53 -11.98 -2.98
N VAL A 50 -5.49 -11.40 -4.19
CA VAL A 50 -4.90 -10.09 -4.44
C VAL A 50 -5.61 -9.02 -3.61
N PHE A 51 -6.94 -9.00 -3.63
CA PHE A 51 -7.75 -8.02 -2.92
C PHE A 51 -7.57 -8.11 -1.41
N GLU A 52 -7.71 -9.30 -0.84
CA GLU A 52 -7.57 -9.51 0.61
C GLU A 52 -6.20 -9.08 1.10
N THR A 53 -5.15 -9.53 0.41
CA THR A 53 -3.76 -9.22 0.78
C THR A 53 -3.46 -7.73 0.62
N MET A 54 -3.85 -7.13 -0.51
CA MET A 54 -3.61 -5.70 -0.78
C MET A 54 -4.40 -4.82 0.19
N TRP A 55 -5.64 -5.19 0.51
CA TRP A 55 -6.48 -4.45 1.43
C TRP A 55 -5.95 -4.53 2.87
N GLN A 56 -5.50 -5.70 3.32
CA GLN A 56 -4.84 -5.85 4.61
C GLN A 56 -3.62 -4.91 4.72
N PHE A 57 -2.71 -4.96 3.74
CA PHE A 57 -1.54 -4.09 3.76
C PHE A 57 -1.88 -2.60 3.64
N THR A 58 -2.97 -2.26 2.95
CA THR A 58 -3.46 -0.87 2.86
C THR A 58 -3.88 -0.38 4.25
N GLN A 59 -4.67 -1.17 4.97
CA GLN A 59 -5.12 -0.84 6.32
C GLN A 59 -3.94 -0.69 7.30
N GLU A 60 -2.97 -1.62 7.26
CA GLU A 60 -1.76 -1.54 8.10
C GLU A 60 -0.94 -0.28 7.81
N PHE A 61 -0.80 0.08 6.53
CA PHE A 61 -0.09 1.29 6.13
C PHE A 61 -0.78 2.56 6.63
N GLN A 62 -2.10 2.65 6.44
CA GLN A 62 -2.89 3.78 6.92
C GLN A 62 -2.89 3.89 8.44
N ALA A 63 -2.99 2.77 9.16
CA ALA A 63 -2.91 2.74 10.61
C ALA A 63 -1.59 3.33 11.13
N LYS A 64 -0.45 3.01 10.48
CA LYS A 64 0.86 3.59 10.81
C LYS A 64 0.89 5.11 10.58
N ILE A 65 0.32 5.59 9.49
CA ILE A 65 0.21 7.04 9.19
C ILE A 65 -0.62 7.75 10.26
N ILE A 66 -1.80 7.20 10.57
CA ILE A 66 -2.72 7.76 11.57
C ILE A 66 -2.06 7.78 12.95
N ARG A 67 -1.39 6.68 13.36
CA ARG A 67 -0.64 6.61 14.62
C ARG A 67 0.44 7.70 14.69
N LYS A 68 1.23 7.88 13.63
CA LYS A 68 2.26 8.92 13.56
C LYS A 68 1.65 10.32 13.67
N LYS A 69 0.54 10.59 12.97
CA LYS A 69 -0.19 11.86 13.04
C LYS A 69 -0.68 12.15 14.46
N ASN A 70 -1.27 11.15 15.11
CA ASN A 70 -1.78 11.26 16.48
C ASN A 70 -0.64 11.48 17.49
N LEU A 71 0.48 10.78 17.35
CA LEU A 71 1.65 10.97 18.21
C LEU A 71 2.19 12.40 18.11
N LYS A 72 2.37 12.92 16.89
CA LYS A 72 2.86 14.30 16.71
C LYS A 72 1.89 15.34 17.29
N LYS A 73 0.58 15.10 17.19
CA LYS A 73 -0.46 15.95 17.82
C LYS A 73 -0.34 15.97 19.34
N LYS A 74 -0.13 14.81 19.96
CA LYS A 74 0.04 14.69 21.42
C LYS A 74 1.30 15.39 21.91
N LEU A 75 2.43 15.16 21.22
CA LEU A 75 3.73 15.70 21.60
C LEU A 75 3.88 17.20 21.26
N LYS A 76 2.95 17.81 20.51
CA LYS A 76 2.98 19.21 20.05
C LYS A 76 4.38 19.65 19.57
N PHE A 77 5.11 18.77 18.86
CA PHE A 77 6.49 19.02 18.39
C PHE A 77 6.65 20.33 17.58
N TRP A 78 5.54 20.86 17.06
CA TRP A 78 5.45 22.11 16.30
C TRP A 78 5.04 23.34 17.11
N LYS A 79 4.66 23.20 18.39
CA LYS A 79 4.51 24.35 19.29
C LYS A 79 5.82 24.50 20.05
N LYS A 80 6.68 25.37 19.52
CA LYS A 80 7.66 26.10 20.32
C LYS A 80 7.00 27.41 20.75
#